data_AF-A0A8J6VMI8-F1
#
_entry.id   AF-A0A8J6VMI8-F1
#
_cell.length_a   1.000
_cell.length_b   1.000
_cell.length_c   1.000
_cell.angle_alpha   90.00
_cell.angle_beta   90.00
_cell.angle_gamma   90.00
#
_symmetry.space_group_name_H-M   'P 1'
#
loop_
_entity.id
_entity.type
_entity.pdbx_description
1 polymer ?
#
loop_
_entity_poly.entity_id
_entity_poly.type
_entity_poly.pdbx_seq_one_letter_code
_entity_poly.pdbx_strand_id
1 'polypeptide(L)'
;MSIQLILGSLSVTLTKFPDNKLPRAVVEPYAGLEYSIYGTSIGVGPRVEPKFIWSVNAFVDQNQEALIGAIYFEFDLLRRTQPYTPAEVRLIDTNQKYQERLPRTRAIASGTTATNIGSSHVSYFAQFNVWFVKPPDFTELGRIRTVNLTFQESSKVPA
;
A
#
# COMPACT_ATOMS: atom_id res chain seq x y z
N MET A 1 -3.92 -7.15 13.99
CA MET A 1 -4.11 -6.09 12.99
C MET A 1 -2.89 -5.21 13.04
N SER A 2 -2.16 -5.13 11.94
CA SER A 2 -0.91 -4.37 11.85
C SER A 2 -0.65 -3.91 10.42
N ILE A 3 0.15 -2.88 10.28
CA ILE A 3 0.83 -2.52 9.04
C ILE A 3 2.31 -2.78 9.24
N GLN A 4 2.91 -3.60 8.39
CA GLN A 4 4.35 -3.81 8.38
C GLN A 4 4.94 -3.18 7.13
N LEU A 5 6.03 -2.43 7.32
CA LEU A 5 6.83 -1.84 6.25
C LEU A 5 8.17 -2.54 6.21
N ILE A 6 8.62 -2.93 5.01
CA ILE A 6 9.89 -3.63 4.80
C ILE A 6 10.61 -3.01 3.61
N LEU A 7 11.88 -2.66 3.81
CA LEU A 7 12.80 -2.21 2.76
C LEU A 7 14.19 -2.80 3.02
N GLY A 8 14.62 -3.75 2.18
CA GLY A 8 15.89 -4.46 2.39
C GLY A 8 15.92 -5.19 3.74
N SER A 9 16.89 -4.84 4.59
CA SER A 9 17.02 -5.36 5.96
C SER A 9 16.21 -4.58 7.01
N LEU A 10 15.68 -3.41 6.65
CA LEU A 10 14.89 -2.59 7.56
C LEU A 10 13.44 -3.05 7.57
N SER A 11 12.89 -3.26 8.75
CA SER A 11 11.47 -3.55 8.90
C SER A 11 10.90 -2.90 10.16
N VAL A 12 9.67 -2.41 10.06
CA VAL A 12 8.92 -1.86 11.19
C VAL A 12 7.49 -2.33 11.15
N THR A 13 6.95 -2.70 12.31
CA THR A 13 5.57 -3.15 12.47
C THR A 13 4.82 -2.16 13.33
N LEU A 14 3.76 -1.58 12.76
CA LEU A 14 2.85 -0.64 13.40
C LEU A 14 1.58 -1.37 13.84
N THR A 15 1.23 -1.23 15.11
CA THR A 15 0.10 -1.96 15.74
C THR A 15 -0.90 -1.04 16.44
N LYS A 16 -0.53 0.21 16.74
CA LYS A 16 -1.34 1.16 17.48
C LYS A 16 -1.73 2.32 16.55
N PHE A 17 -3.02 2.47 16.28
CA PHE A 17 -3.55 3.50 15.39
C PHE A 17 -4.54 4.39 16.16
N PRO A 18 -4.48 5.74 16.07
CA PRO A 18 -5.41 6.64 16.74
C PRO A 18 -6.83 6.59 16.15
N ASP A 19 -6.95 6.31 14.85
CA ASP A 19 -8.21 5.98 14.20
C ASP A 19 -8.09 4.56 13.63
N ASN A 20 -9.12 3.73 13.84
CA ASN A 20 -9.20 2.41 13.23
C ASN A 20 -9.51 2.50 11.72
N LYS A 21 -9.84 3.69 11.23
CA LYS A 21 -10.00 3.96 9.80
C LYS A 21 -8.63 4.29 9.23
N LEU A 22 -8.01 3.32 8.57
CA LEU A 22 -6.84 3.51 7.72
C LEU A 22 -7.33 3.68 6.29
N PRO A 23 -7.68 4.90 5.85
CA PRO A 23 -8.32 5.09 4.56
C PRO A 23 -7.38 4.64 3.45
N ARG A 24 -7.92 3.77 2.59
CA ARG A 24 -7.35 3.42 1.29
C ARG A 24 -8.15 4.14 0.22
N ALA A 25 -7.54 5.12 -0.42
CA ALA A 25 -8.14 5.81 -1.54
C ALA A 25 -7.68 5.17 -2.85
N VAL A 26 -8.57 5.11 -3.83
CA VAL A 26 -8.21 4.78 -5.21
C VAL A 26 -7.62 6.04 -5.83
N VAL A 27 -6.45 5.94 -6.45
CA VAL A 27 -5.97 6.95 -7.41
C VAL A 27 -6.94 6.91 -8.58
N GLU A 28 -7.73 7.97 -8.75
CA GLU A 28 -8.60 8.07 -9.92
C GLU A 28 -7.74 7.97 -11.18
N PRO A 29 -7.97 6.96 -12.05
CA PRO A 29 -7.35 6.97 -13.36
C PRO A 29 -7.91 8.16 -14.12
N TYR A 30 -7.06 8.94 -14.79
CA TYR A 30 -7.54 9.84 -15.85
C TYR A 30 -8.42 9.00 -16.78
N ALA A 31 -9.70 9.37 -16.90
CA ALA A 31 -10.69 8.62 -17.65
C ALA A 31 -10.26 8.49 -19.12
N GLY A 32 -9.79 7.31 -19.52
CA GLY A 32 -9.73 6.93 -20.91
C GLY A 32 -11.13 6.56 -21.38
N LEU A 33 -11.80 7.47 -22.09
CA LEU A 33 -13.05 7.18 -22.80
C LEU A 33 -12.74 6.39 -24.07
N GLU A 34 -13.46 5.29 -24.30
CA GLU A 34 -13.50 4.65 -25.62
C GLU A 34 -14.95 4.42 -26.07
N TYR A 35 -15.25 4.88 -27.28
CA TYR A 35 -16.44 4.53 -28.06
C TYR A 35 -16.00 4.02 -29.42
N SER A 36 -16.69 2.99 -29.95
CA SER A 36 -16.49 2.55 -31.33
C SER A 36 -17.39 3.36 -32.29
N ILE A 37 -16.94 3.55 -33.53
CA ILE A 37 -17.68 4.28 -34.57
C ILE A 37 -18.98 3.59 -35.02
N TYR A 38 -19.26 2.37 -34.53
CA TYR A 38 -20.41 1.54 -34.94
C TYR A 38 -21.41 1.23 -33.82
N GLY A 39 -21.28 1.83 -32.63
CA GLY A 39 -22.31 1.75 -31.58
C GLY A 39 -22.40 0.40 -30.82
N THR A 40 -21.49 -0.55 -31.02
CA THR A 40 -21.36 -1.75 -30.19
C THR A 40 -20.21 -1.62 -29.19
N SER A 41 -20.46 -2.01 -27.93
CA SER A 41 -19.43 -2.15 -26.89
C SER A 41 -18.83 -3.56 -26.95
N ILE A 42 -17.62 -3.70 -27.50
CA ILE A 42 -16.84 -4.95 -27.48
C ILE A 42 -15.63 -4.69 -26.59
N GLY A 43 -15.78 -4.96 -25.30
CA GLY A 43 -14.75 -4.70 -24.30
C GLY A 43 -13.55 -5.64 -24.44
N VAL A 44 -12.44 -5.11 -24.94
CA VAL A 44 -11.07 -5.55 -24.60
C VAL A 44 -10.25 -4.28 -24.38
N GLY A 45 -10.46 -3.66 -23.23
CA GLY A 45 -9.63 -2.53 -22.77
C GLY A 45 -8.54 -3.03 -21.82
N PRO A 46 -7.41 -2.31 -21.68
CA PRO A 46 -6.47 -2.59 -20.61
C PRO A 46 -7.23 -2.60 -19.29
N ARG A 47 -7.08 -3.67 -18.50
CA ARG A 47 -7.67 -3.74 -17.16
C ARG A 47 -7.09 -2.58 -16.34
N VAL A 48 -7.82 -1.48 -16.24
CA VAL A 48 -7.45 -0.33 -15.40
C VAL A 48 -7.70 -0.77 -13.97
N GLU A 49 -6.73 -1.48 -13.39
CA GLU A 49 -6.74 -1.73 -11.96
C GLU A 49 -6.31 -0.45 -11.24
N PRO A 50 -7.08 0.00 -10.26
CA PRO A 50 -6.77 1.22 -9.53
C PRO A 50 -5.47 1.05 -8.74
N LYS A 51 -4.62 2.08 -8.79
CA LYS A 51 -3.52 2.23 -7.84
C LYS A 51 -4.11 2.76 -6.54
N PHE A 52 -3.59 2.32 -5.39
CA PHE A 52 -4.09 2.80 -4.10
C PHE A 52 -3.16 3.84 -3.45
N ILE A 53 -3.77 4.74 -2.66
CA ILE A 53 -3.09 5.63 -1.72
C ILE A 53 -3.49 5.22 -0.30
N TRP A 54 -2.50 5.02 0.56
CA TRP A 54 -2.71 4.78 1.99
C TRP A 54 -2.35 6.03 2.77
N SER A 55 -3.19 6.42 3.71
CA SER A 55 -2.83 7.35 4.78
C SER A 55 -2.82 6.59 6.09
N VAL A 56 -1.63 6.41 6.67
CA VAL A 56 -1.43 5.68 7.92
C VAL A 56 -1.06 6.68 8.99
N ASN A 57 -1.92 6.81 10.01
CA ASN A 57 -1.57 7.52 11.24
C ASN A 57 -1.37 6.47 12.33
N ALA A 58 -0.23 6.47 13.03
CA ALA A 58 0.08 5.49 14.05
C ALA A 58 0.79 6.11 15.25
N PHE A 59 0.57 5.52 16.43
CA PHE A 59 1.41 5.77 17.59
C PHE A 59 2.70 4.96 17.46
N VAL A 60 3.83 5.61 17.73
CA VAL A 60 5.15 5.01 17.61
C VAL A 60 5.96 5.18 18.88
N ASP A 61 6.85 4.23 19.17
CA ASP A 61 7.93 4.44 20.14
C ASP A 61 9.17 5.04 19.45
N GLN A 62 10.18 5.40 20.26
CA GLN A 62 11.41 6.01 19.76
C GLN A 62 12.19 5.11 18.79
N ASN A 63 12.11 3.78 18.96
CA ASN A 63 12.79 2.83 18.08
C ASN A 63 12.07 2.73 16.73
N GLN A 64 10.74 2.67 16.74
CA GLN A 64 9.89 2.67 15.56
C GLN A 64 10.05 3.97 14.76
N GLU A 65 10.10 5.12 15.44
CA GLU A 65 10.39 6.41 14.83
C GLU A 65 11.74 6.41 14.10
N ALA A 66 12.80 5.96 14.78
CA ALA A 66 14.13 5.84 14.18
C ALA A 66 14.14 4.89 12.98
N LEU A 67 13.47 3.74 13.07
CA LEU A 67 13.35 2.77 11.97
C LEU A 67 12.57 3.32 10.78
N ILE A 68 11.47 4.04 11.01
CA ILE A 68 10.71 4.70 9.94
C ILE A 68 11.57 5.76 9.25
N GLY A 69 12.29 6.58 10.03
CA GLY A 69 13.23 7.56 9.50
C GLY A 69 14.32 6.91 8.64
N ALA A 70 14.90 5.80 9.11
CA ALA A 70 15.89 5.03 8.36
C ALA A 70 15.33 4.44 7.07
N ILE A 71 14.12 3.85 7.11
CA ILE A 71 13.43 3.32 5.93
C ILE A 71 13.20 4.42 4.90
N TYR A 72 12.73 5.59 5.32
CA TYR A 72 12.50 6.72 4.42
C TYR A 72 13.81 7.22 3.80
N PHE A 73 14.87 7.37 4.62
CA PHE A 73 16.17 7.82 4.15
C PHE A 73 16.77 6.86 3.13
N GLU A 74 16.75 5.55 3.41
CA GLU A 74 17.22 4.51 2.50
C GLU A 74 16.39 4.50 1.20
N PHE A 75 15.07 4.60 1.32
CA PHE A 75 14.18 4.73 0.16
C PHE A 75 14.55 5.92 -0.72
N ASP A 76 14.74 7.11 -0.13
CA ASP A 76 15.08 8.32 -0.88
C ASP A 76 16.48 8.24 -1.49
N LEU A 77 17.44 7.63 -0.80
CA LEU A 77 18.78 7.37 -1.33
C LEU A 77 18.72 6.44 -2.54
N LEU A 78 18.04 5.30 -2.44
CA LEU A 78 17.88 4.34 -3.55
C LEU A 78 17.16 4.98 -4.73
N ARG A 79 16.09 5.75 -4.47
CA ARG A 79 15.34 6.48 -5.49
C ARG A 79 16.22 7.48 -6.26
N ARG A 80 17.17 8.14 -5.59
CA ARG A 80 18.09 9.11 -6.22
C ARG A 80 19.25 8.44 -6.97
N THR A 81 19.79 7.36 -6.42
CA THR A 81 21.00 6.70 -6.92
C THR A 81 20.73 5.65 -7.98
N GLN A 82 19.55 5.03 -7.97
CA GLN A 82 19.15 3.97 -8.88
C GLN A 82 17.85 4.31 -9.61
N PRO A 83 17.85 5.32 -10.50
CA PRO A 83 16.62 5.78 -11.17
C PRO A 83 15.94 4.70 -12.03
N TYR A 84 16.69 3.67 -12.46
CA TYR A 84 16.18 2.58 -13.30
C TYR A 84 15.65 1.38 -12.49
N THR A 85 15.92 1.33 -11.18
CA THR A 85 15.40 0.29 -10.29
C THR A 85 14.49 0.98 -9.29
N PRO A 86 13.15 0.85 -9.42
CA PRO A 86 12.25 1.52 -8.49
C PRO A 86 12.54 1.01 -7.07
N ALA A 87 12.91 1.92 -6.17
CA ALA A 87 13.00 1.62 -4.75
C ALA A 87 11.58 1.39 -4.25
N GLU A 88 11.25 0.18 -3.83
CA GLU A 88 9.89 -0.16 -3.40
C GLU A 88 9.88 -0.61 -1.95
N VAL A 89 8.99 -0.03 -1.16
CA VAL A 89 8.72 -0.47 0.20
C VAL A 89 7.63 -1.52 0.13
N ARG A 90 7.86 -2.68 0.72
CA ARG A 90 6.82 -3.69 0.85
C ARG A 90 5.95 -3.34 2.03
N LEU A 91 4.68 -3.08 1.77
CA LEU A 91 3.64 -2.85 2.76
C LEU A 91 2.78 -4.11 2.90
N ILE A 92 2.80 -4.70 4.09
CA ILE A 92 1.94 -5.84 4.45
C ILE A 92 0.82 -5.31 5.32
N ASP A 93 -0.42 -5.42 4.83
CA ASP A 93 -1.58 -4.90 5.53
C ASP A 93 -2.45 -6.04 6.06
N THR A 94 -2.46 -6.19 7.39
CA THR A 94 -3.32 -7.13 8.12
C THR A 94 -4.44 -6.43 8.90
N ASN A 95 -4.69 -5.15 8.60
CA ASN A 95 -5.74 -4.36 9.22
C ASN A 95 -7.02 -4.44 8.37
N GLN A 96 -6.95 -4.17 7.07
CA GLN A 96 -8.12 -4.19 6.18
C GLN A 96 -8.00 -5.28 5.11
N LYS A 97 -9.09 -6.03 4.89
CA LYS A 97 -9.12 -7.04 3.82
C LYS A 97 -9.22 -6.35 2.46
N TYR A 98 -8.46 -6.85 1.50
CA TYR A 98 -8.64 -6.57 0.09
C TYR A 98 -9.65 -7.56 -0.50
N GLN A 99 -10.49 -7.08 -1.41
CA GLN A 99 -11.50 -7.89 -2.10
C GLN A 99 -11.39 -7.65 -3.59
N GLU A 100 -11.38 -8.73 -4.36
CA GLU A 100 -11.38 -8.64 -5.82
C GLU A 100 -12.03 -9.86 -6.45
N ARG A 101 -12.28 -9.78 -7.76
CA ARG A 101 -12.73 -10.90 -8.57
C ARG A 101 -11.54 -11.84 -8.86
N LEU A 102 -11.78 -13.15 -8.81
CA LEU A 102 -10.83 -14.16 -9.23
C LEU A 102 -10.43 -14.00 -10.72
N PRO A 103 -9.17 -14.31 -11.09
CA PRO A 103 -8.09 -14.77 -10.21
C PRO A 103 -7.49 -13.64 -9.36
N ARG A 104 -6.91 -14.01 -8.21
CA ARG A 104 -6.18 -13.10 -7.32
C ARG A 104 -5.05 -12.41 -8.08
N THR A 105 -4.85 -11.12 -7.86
CA THR A 105 -3.82 -10.29 -8.50
C THR A 105 -2.70 -9.89 -7.57
N ARG A 106 -2.90 -9.96 -6.24
CA ARG A 106 -1.88 -9.56 -5.25
C ARG A 106 -1.47 -10.69 -4.32
N ALA A 107 -0.21 -10.68 -3.90
CA ALA A 107 0.30 -11.59 -2.87
C ALA A 107 -0.51 -11.48 -1.55
N ILE A 108 -0.73 -12.62 -0.89
CA ILE A 108 -1.39 -12.69 0.42
C ILE A 108 -0.41 -12.23 1.49
N ALA A 109 -0.88 -11.43 2.45
CA ALA A 109 -0.10 -11.02 3.61
C ALA A 109 0.43 -12.26 4.35
N SER A 110 1.72 -12.25 4.71
CA SER A 110 2.37 -13.41 5.31
C SER A 110 1.61 -13.91 6.54
N GLY A 111 1.45 -15.24 6.66
CA GLY A 111 0.73 -15.87 7.77
C GLY A 111 -0.80 -15.72 7.72
N THR A 112 -1.37 -15.21 6.63
CA THR A 112 -2.83 -15.12 6.42
C THR A 112 -3.29 -15.99 5.25
N THR A 113 -4.60 -16.20 5.14
CA THR A 113 -5.21 -17.01 4.07
C THR A 113 -6.28 -16.21 3.33
N ALA A 114 -6.55 -16.62 2.10
CA ALA A 114 -7.64 -16.08 1.31
C ALA A 114 -8.94 -16.84 1.58
N THR A 115 -10.06 -16.11 1.57
CA THR A 115 -11.40 -16.65 1.71
C THR A 115 -12.18 -16.36 0.42
N ASN A 116 -12.74 -17.40 -0.21
CA ASN A 116 -13.64 -17.19 -1.35
C ASN A 116 -14.95 -16.57 -0.86
N ILE A 117 -15.41 -15.53 -1.56
CA ILE A 117 -16.71 -14.92 -1.38
C ILE A 117 -17.55 -15.30 -2.60
N GLY A 118 -18.46 -16.25 -2.41
CA GLY A 118 -19.24 -16.83 -3.51
C GLY A 118 -18.37 -17.55 -4.53
N SER A 119 -18.80 -17.54 -5.81
CA SER A 119 -18.16 -18.28 -6.90
C SER A 119 -17.06 -17.50 -7.63
N SER A 120 -16.98 -16.19 -7.44
CA SER A 120 -16.19 -15.31 -8.31
C SER A 120 -15.33 -14.29 -7.59
N HIS A 121 -15.47 -14.12 -6.27
CA HIS A 121 -14.71 -13.13 -5.51
C HIS A 121 -13.84 -13.80 -4.45
N VAL A 122 -12.77 -13.11 -4.08
CA VAL A 122 -11.84 -13.53 -3.03
C VAL A 122 -11.57 -12.36 -2.10
N SER A 123 -11.47 -12.64 -0.80
CA SER A 123 -11.12 -11.68 0.24
C SER A 123 -9.95 -12.15 1.06
N TYR A 124 -8.95 -11.30 1.22
CA TYR A 124 -7.70 -11.65 1.89
C TYR A 124 -6.95 -10.40 2.36
N PHE A 125 -6.04 -10.56 3.33
CA PHE A 125 -5.09 -9.51 3.67
C PHE A 125 -3.97 -9.52 2.62
N ALA A 126 -3.59 -8.36 2.10
CA ALA A 126 -2.76 -8.27 0.91
C ALA A 126 -1.39 -7.61 1.19
N GLN A 127 -0.44 -7.90 0.32
CA GLN A 127 0.85 -7.21 0.25
C GLN A 127 0.86 -6.25 -0.94
N PHE A 128 1.48 -5.10 -0.77
CA PHE A 128 1.61 -4.06 -1.78
C PHE A 128 3.06 -3.59 -1.86
N ASN A 129 3.50 -3.25 -3.07
CA ASN A 129 4.71 -2.45 -3.24
C ASN A 129 4.28 -0.98 -3.28
N VAL A 130 4.89 -0.17 -2.45
CA VAL A 130 4.50 1.23 -2.27
C VAL A 130 5.70 2.16 -2.25
N TRP A 131 5.44 3.42 -2.59
CA TRP A 131 6.36 4.54 -2.43
C TRP A 131 5.84 5.51 -1.39
N PHE A 132 6.76 6.20 -0.70
CA PHE A 132 6.40 7.36 0.09
C PHE A 132 5.98 8.50 -0.86
N VAL A 133 4.78 9.04 -0.65
CA VAL A 133 4.31 10.23 -1.39
C VAL A 133 4.97 11.50 -0.86
N LYS A 134 5.24 11.53 0.44
CA LYS A 134 5.90 12.62 1.16
C LYS A 134 6.74 12.05 2.32
N PRO A 135 7.69 12.83 2.88
CA PRO A 135 8.39 12.44 4.09
C PRO A 135 7.43 12.07 5.24
N PRO A 136 7.81 11.14 6.13
CA PRO A 136 7.10 10.89 7.38
C PRO A 136 6.95 12.18 8.19
N ASP A 137 5.75 12.45 8.67
CA ASP A 137 5.46 13.59 9.53
C ASP A 137 5.32 13.12 10.97
N PHE A 138 6.33 13.43 11.79
CA PHE A 138 6.40 13.03 13.19
C PHE A 138 5.88 14.15 14.07
N THR A 139 5.03 13.80 15.02
CA THR A 139 4.51 14.74 16.02
C THR A 139 4.76 14.18 17.42
N GLU A 140 5.32 15.01 18.29
CA GLU A 140 5.54 14.70 19.70
C GLU A 140 4.71 15.65 20.57
N LEU A 141 3.77 15.09 21.35
CA LEU A 141 2.95 15.81 22.30
C LEU A 141 3.16 15.20 23.69
N GLY A 142 4.11 15.77 24.43
CA GLY A 142 4.52 15.26 25.75
C GLY A 142 5.18 13.89 25.63
N ARG A 143 4.48 12.83 26.08
CA ARG A 143 4.96 11.44 25.99
C ARG A 143 4.39 10.67 24.80
N ILE A 144 3.48 11.28 24.05
CA ILE A 144 2.81 10.66 22.92
C ILE A 144 3.57 11.03 21.66
N ARG A 145 3.98 10.02 20.90
CA ARG A 145 4.61 10.17 19.58
C ARG A 145 3.70 9.55 18.53
N THR A 146 3.42 10.30 17.49
CA THR A 146 2.62 9.86 16.35
C THR A 146 3.36 10.10 15.06
N VAL A 147 3.08 9.26 14.06
CA VAL A 147 3.58 9.43 12.70
C VAL A 147 2.42 9.43 11.72
N ASN A 148 2.45 10.37 10.77
CA ASN A 148 1.61 10.33 9.57
C ASN A 148 2.45 9.91 8.37
N LEU A 149 2.04 8.82 7.73
CA LEU A 149 2.68 8.26 6.54
C LEU A 149 1.68 8.27 5.40
N THR A 150 2.15 8.63 4.20
CA THR A 150 1.33 8.56 3.00
C THR A 150 2.05 7.76 1.94
N PHE A 151 1.41 6.70 1.48
CA PHE A 151 1.96 5.75 0.51
C PHE A 151 1.14 5.74 -0.76
N GLN A 152 1.79 5.49 -1.90
CA GLN A 152 1.14 5.22 -3.17
C GLN A 152 1.64 3.90 -3.74
N GLU A 153 0.75 3.09 -4.29
CA GLU A 153 1.09 1.82 -4.93
C GLU A 153 2.00 2.07 -6.14
N SER A 154 3.18 1.45 -6.15
CA SER A 154 4.17 1.62 -7.21
C SER A 154 3.96 0.58 -8.32
N SER A 155 4.07 -0.68 -7.94
CA SER A 155 3.91 -1.86 -8.77
C SER A 155 3.08 -2.91 -8.03
N LYS A 156 2.64 -3.93 -8.76
CA LYS A 156 1.92 -5.05 -8.15
C LYS A 156 2.94 -6.03 -7.58
N VAL A 157 2.64 -6.54 -6.38
CA VAL A 157 3.23 -7.79 -5.92
C VAL A 157 2.40 -8.92 -6.51
N PRO A 158 2.86 -9.64 -7.56
CA PRO A 158 2.04 -10.65 -8.21
C PRO A 158 1.63 -11.75 -7.23
N ALA A 159 0.43 -12.29 -7.45
CA ALA A 159 -0.23 -13.28 -6.60
C ALA A 159 0.53 -14.60 -6.49
#